data_AF-A0AAU0NVV2-F1
#
_entry.id   AF-A0AAU0NVV2-F1
#
_cell.length_a   1.000
_cell.length_b   1.000
_cell.length_c   1.000
_cell.angle_alpha   90.00
_cell.angle_beta   90.00
_cell.angle_gamma   90.00
#
_symmetry.space_group_name_H-M   'P 1'
#
loop_
_entity.id
_entity.type
_entity.pdbx_description
1 polymer ?
#
loop_
_entity_poly.entity_id
_entity_poly.type
_entity_poly.pdbx_seq_one_letter_code
_entity_poly.pdbx_strand_id
1 'polypeptide(L)'
;MGKVYYCVECKRVIENDKVCDYCKSENLKQLTIKAPVNVIGTKVKGKVFKLKDGKVDILIRNEANEKLLKEYEPAQLKKLL
;
A
#
# COMPACT_ATOMS: atom_id res chain seq x y z
N MET A 1 -2.99 -3.76 15.84
CA MET A 1 -2.60 -2.64 14.97
C MET A 1 -1.81 -3.25 13.82
N GLY A 2 -2.41 -3.42 12.65
CA GLY A 2 -1.72 -4.02 11.51
C GLY A 2 -0.58 -3.11 11.06
N LYS A 3 0.64 -3.65 11.00
CA LYS A 3 1.81 -2.96 10.46
C LYS A 3 2.10 -3.58 9.10
N VAL A 4 2.21 -2.75 8.08
CA VAL A 4 2.63 -3.17 6.75
C VAL A 4 3.82 -2.31 6.33
N TYR A 5 4.68 -2.88 5.51
CA TYR A 5 5.93 -2.30 5.06
C TYR A 5 5.90 -2.18 3.54
N TYR A 6 6.72 -1.30 3.00
CA TYR A 6 6.97 -1.24 1.57
C TYR A 6 8.46 -1.32 1.33
N CYS A 7 8.83 -2.02 0.27
CA CYS A 7 10.22 -2.06 -0.16
C CYS A 7 10.59 -0.74 -0.82
N VAL A 8 11.74 -0.17 -0.45
CA VAL A 8 12.21 1.09 -1.04
C VAL A 8 12.58 0.92 -2.52
N GLU A 9 13.05 -0.26 -2.90
CA GLU A 9 13.51 -0.54 -4.26
C GLU A 9 12.36 -0.85 -5.22
N CYS A 10 11.57 -1.89 -4.92
CA CYS A 10 10.48 -2.32 -5.81
C CYS A 10 9.15 -1.61 -5.52
N LYS A 11 9.06 -0.88 -4.40
CA LYS A 11 7.87 -0.15 -3.91
C LYS A 11 6.66 -1.03 -3.58
N ARG A 12 6.77 -2.36 -3.67
CA ARG A 12 5.66 -3.27 -3.30
C ARG A 12 5.43 -3.23 -1.79
N VAL A 13 4.16 -3.29 -1.42
CA VAL A 13 3.76 -3.37 -0.02
C VAL A 13 3.71 -4.85 0.39
N ILE A 14 4.22 -5.14 1.57
CA ILE A 14 4.35 -6.46 2.16
C ILE A 14 4.06 -6.39 3.66
N GLU A 15 3.71 -7.53 4.24
CA GLU A 15 3.48 -7.62 5.69
C GLU A 15 4.76 -7.97 6.45
N ASN A 16 5.73 -8.57 5.76
CA ASN A 16 7.02 -8.96 6.31
C ASN A 16 7.90 -7.73 6.55
N ASP A 17 8.50 -7.63 7.74
CA ASP A 17 9.40 -6.55 8.14
C ASP A 17 10.89 -6.84 7.84
N LYS A 18 11.23 -8.07 7.43
CA LYS A 18 12.62 -8.51 7.27
C LYS A 18 13.15 -8.35 5.86
N VAL A 19 12.48 -8.99 4.89
CA VAL A 19 12.95 -9.07 3.50
C VAL A 19 11.78 -8.88 2.55
N CYS A 20 12.04 -8.19 1.44
CA CYS A 20 11.10 -8.14 0.35
C CYS A 20 11.02 -9.48 -0.38
N ASP A 21 9.87 -10.15 -0.33
CA ASP A 21 9.59 -11.39 -1.08
C ASP A 21 9.86 -11.29 -2.58
N TYR A 22 9.83 -10.08 -3.15
CA TYR A 22 9.90 -9.89 -4.59
C TYR A 22 11.28 -9.53 -5.13
N CYS A 23 12.07 -8.75 -4.40
CA CYS A 23 13.39 -8.30 -4.84
C CYS A 23 14.51 -8.71 -3.89
N LYS A 24 14.18 -9.43 -2.80
CA LYS A 24 15.11 -9.87 -1.74
C LYS A 24 15.88 -8.74 -1.06
N SER A 25 15.46 -7.49 -1.27
CA SER A 25 16.02 -6.32 -0.60
C SER A 25 15.58 -6.28 0.86
N GLU A 26 16.51 -5.96 1.74
CA GLU A 26 16.28 -5.74 3.17
C GLU A 26 15.85 -4.30 3.47
N ASN A 27 15.84 -3.44 2.45
CA ASN A 27 15.51 -2.03 2.59
C ASN A 27 13.99 -1.83 2.58
N LEU A 28 13.37 -2.12 3.73
CA LEU A 28 11.95 -2.00 3.98
C LEU A 28 11.63 -0.79 4.85
N LYS A 29 10.55 -0.08 4.52
CA LYS A 29 10.06 1.05 5.31
C LYS A 29 8.61 0.83 5.70
N GLN A 30 8.24 1.24 6.90
CA GLN A 30 6.86 1.14 7.34
C GLN A 30 5.95 2.01 6.46
N LEU A 31 4.82 1.46 6.03
CA LEU A 31 3.79 2.23 5.34
C LEU A 31 3.04 3.09 6.37
N THR A 32 2.96 4.39 6.11
CA THR A 32 2.27 5.33 7.00
C THR A 32 0.88 5.65 6.47
N ILE A 33 -0.01 6.10 7.36
CA ILE A 33 -1.30 6.67 6.96
C ILE A 33 -1.04 7.91 6.08
N LYS A 34 -1.93 8.18 5.13
CA LYS A 34 -1.84 9.20 4.07
C LYS A 34 -0.75 8.95 3.00
N ALA A 35 0.02 7.87 3.10
CA ALA A 35 0.97 7.48 2.07
C ALA A 35 0.25 7.29 0.72
N PRO A 36 0.74 7.89 -0.37
CA PRO A 36 0.19 7.67 -1.71
C PRO A 36 0.56 6.27 -2.21
N VAL A 37 -0.44 5.52 -2.68
CA VAL A 37 -0.31 4.14 -3.14
C VAL A 37 -1.12 3.94 -4.42
N ASN A 38 -0.72 2.99 -5.26
CA ASN A 38 -1.51 2.47 -6.36
C ASN A 38 -1.81 0.99 -6.18
N VAL A 39 -2.89 0.55 -6.82
CA VAL A 39 -3.26 -0.86 -6.87
C VAL A 39 -2.64 -1.47 -8.12
N ILE A 40 -1.81 -2.50 -7.93
CA ILE A 40 -1.09 -3.21 -8.99
C ILE A 40 -2.09 -3.78 -9.99
N GLY A 41 -1.79 -3.65 -11.28
CA GLY A 41 -2.66 -4.12 -12.36
C GLY A 41 -3.84 -3.19 -12.67
N THR A 42 -3.97 -2.05 -11.99
CA THR A 42 -5.05 -1.09 -12.25
C THR A 42 -4.53 0.35 -12.36
N LYS A 43 -5.37 1.25 -12.90
CA LYS A 43 -5.11 2.70 -12.92
C LYS A 43 -5.50 3.38 -11.60
N VAL A 44 -5.95 2.62 -10.60
CA VAL A 44 -6.43 3.15 -9.31
C VAL A 44 -5.26 3.63 -8.48
N LYS A 45 -5.31 4.92 -8.11
CA LYS A 45 -4.36 5.58 -7.22
C LYS A 45 -5.12 6.21 -6.07
N GLY A 46 -4.57 6.10 -4.87
CA GLY A 46 -5.20 6.64 -3.68
C GLY A 46 -4.19 6.89 -2.58
N LYS A 47 -4.70 7.12 -1.37
CA LYS A 47 -3.90 7.31 -0.17
C LYS A 47 -4.32 6.30 0.88
N VAL A 48 -3.35 5.78 1.63
CA VAL A 48 -3.63 4.91 2.78
C VAL A 48 -4.48 5.68 3.78
N PHE A 49 -5.64 5.12 4.14
CA PHE A 49 -6.55 5.69 5.12
C PHE A 49 -6.39 5.00 6.47
N LYS A 50 -6.37 3.66 6.46
CA LYS A 50 -6.25 2.85 7.68
C LYS A 50 -5.50 1.56 7.37
N LEU A 51 -4.69 1.14 8.33
CA LEU A 51 -3.99 -0.14 8.30
C LEU A 51 -4.70 -1.09 9.25
N LYS A 52 -5.16 -2.22 8.72
CA LYS A 52 -5.75 -3.34 9.46
C LYS A 52 -4.80 -4.53 9.38
N ASP A 53 -5.02 -5.53 10.21
CA ASP A 53 -4.29 -6.79 10.13
C ASP A 53 -4.62 -7.49 8.81
N GLY A 54 -3.64 -7.78 7.96
CA GLY A 54 -3.86 -8.40 6.64
C GLY A 54 -4.42 -7.48 5.55
N LYS A 55 -4.83 -6.24 5.86
CA LYS A 55 -5.58 -5.39 4.91
C LYS A 55 -5.29 -3.91 5.05
N VAL A 56 -5.39 -3.19 3.94
CA VAL A 56 -5.15 -1.75 3.86
C VAL A 56 -6.36 -1.07 3.23
N ASP A 57 -6.95 -0.15 3.99
CA ASP A 57 -8.00 0.73 3.47
C ASP A 57 -7.34 1.89 2.71
N ILE A 58 -7.73 2.06 1.45
CA ILE A 58 -7.29 3.15 0.59
C ILE A 58 -8.45 4.10 0.32
N LEU A 59 -8.15 5.38 0.50
CA LEU A 59 -9.01 6.48 0.07
C LEU A 59 -8.71 6.82 -1.39
N ILE A 60 -9.72 6.66 -2.24
CA ILE A 60 -9.68 6.92 -3.68
C ILE A 60 -10.67 8.05 -3.97
N ARG A 61 -10.44 8.82 -5.03
CA ARG A 61 -11.43 9.74 -5.60
C ARG A 61 -11.92 9.18 -6.94
N ASN A 62 -13.23 9.11 -7.14
CA ASN A 62 -13.80 8.76 -8.45
C ASN A 62 -13.81 9.98 -9.39
N GLU A 63 -14.34 9.77 -10.60
CA GLU A 63 -14.51 10.83 -11.62
C GLU A 63 -15.47 11.94 -11.17
N ALA A 64 -16.42 11.62 -10.29
CA ALA A 64 -17.30 12.60 -9.64
C ALA A 64 -16.64 13.33 -8.44
N ASN A 65 -15.35 13.10 -8.20
CA ASN A 65 -14.56 13.67 -7.09
C ASN A 65 -15.05 13.27 -5.68
N GLU A 66 -15.84 12.21 -5.59
CA GLU A 66 -16.33 11.64 -4.35
C GLU A 66 -15.26 10.76 -3.70
N LYS A 67 -15.21 10.79 -2.37
CA LYS A 67 -14.27 10.00 -1.58
C LYS A 67 -14.82 8.59 -1.39
N LEU A 68 -14.09 7.60 -1.91
CA LEU A 68 -14.42 6.18 -1.75
C LEU A 68 -13.35 5.50 -0.91
N LEU A 69 -13.79 4.70 0.06
CA LEU A 69 -12.92 3.78 0.79
C LEU A 69 -12.97 2.41 0.10
N LYS A 70 -11.81 1.86 -0.24
CA LYS A 70 -11.70 0.48 -0.71
C LYS A 70 -10.63 -0.26 0.08
N GLU A 71 -10.93 -1.49 0.41
CA GLU A 71 -10.04 -2.37 1.13
C GLU A 71 -9.25 -3.23 0.13
N TYR A 72 -7.94 -3.33 0.33
CA TYR A 72 -7.04 -4.12 -0.53
C TYR A 72 -6.05 -4.90 0.31
N GLU A 73 -5.56 -6.00 -0.25
CA GLU A 73 -4.46 -6.76 0.36
C GLU A 73 -3.12 -6.03 0.13
N PRO A 74 -2.18 -6.08 1.08
CA PRO A 74 -0.85 -5.49 0.95
C PRO A 74 -0.15 -5.88 -0.35
N ALA A 75 -0.23 -7.15 -0.74
CA ALA A 75 0.37 -7.68 -1.97
C ALA A 75 -0.17 -7.04 -3.26
N GLN A 76 -1.39 -6.48 -3.22
CA GLN A 76 -1.99 -5.77 -4.36
C GLN A 76 -1.57 -4.31 -4.44
N LEU A 77 -0.81 -3.82 -3.47
CA LEU A 77 -0.48 -2.41 -3.34
C LEU A 77 0.99 -2.13 -3.65
N LYS A 78 1.21 -0.95 -4.23
CA LYS A 78 2.53 -0.41 -4.47
C LYS A 78 2.58 1.06 -4.03
N LYS A 79 3.62 1.40 -3.27
CA LYS A 79 3.89 2.77 -2.83
C LYS A 79 4.21 3.64 -4.05
N LEU A 80 3.54 4.76 -4.18
CA LEU A 80 3.89 5.82 -5.11
C LEU A 80 4.76 6.82 -4.35
N LEU A 81 5.96 7.15 -4.88
CA LEU A 81 6.93 8.14 -4.38
C LEU A 81 6.75 8.52 -2.90
#